data_AF-A0A934AVN6-F1
#
_entry.id   AF-A0A934AVN6-F1
#
_cell.length_a   1.000
_cell.length_b   1.000
_cell.length_c   1.000
_cell.angle_alpha   90.00
_cell.angle_beta   90.00
_cell.angle_gamma   90.00
#
_symmetry.space_group_name_H-M   'P 1'
#
loop_
_entity.id
_entity.type
_entity.pdbx_description
1 polymer ?
#
loop_
_entity_poly.entity_id
_entity_poly.type
_entity_poly.pdbx_seq_one_letter_code
_entity_poly.pdbx_strand_id
1 'polypeptide(L)'
;MKKPEKRRSDRIAENLDAEIISGGKTYKGIVMNFSEAGLYMVTATATSIVDITPSTLIELKCKLSSGKKIKLRCEVKWFQTKMSSHGVSFSMGMEILNPPKEYVSFVEEMI
;
A
#
# COMPACT_ATOMS: atom_id res chain seq x y z
N MET A 1 17.37 -22.17 17.62
CA MET A 1 17.68 -20.97 16.82
C MET A 1 16.40 -20.16 16.62
N LYS A 2 16.30 -18.98 17.24
CA LYS A 2 15.19 -18.05 16.97
C LYS A 2 15.40 -17.43 15.59
N LYS A 3 14.41 -17.54 14.70
CA LYS A 3 14.42 -16.82 13.42
C LYS A 3 14.42 -15.31 13.73
N PRO A 4 15.18 -14.47 13.02
CA PRO A 4 15.10 -13.02 13.23
C PRO A 4 13.69 -12.56 12.88
N GLU A 5 13.07 -11.86 13.82
CA GLU A 5 11.82 -11.15 13.62
C GLU A 5 12.07 -10.03 12.62
N LYS A 6 11.80 -10.29 11.34
CA LYS A 6 12.08 -9.38 10.22
C LYS A 6 11.16 -8.16 10.17
N ARG A 7 10.23 -8.03 11.12
CA ARG A 7 9.16 -7.02 11.08
C ARG A 7 9.40 -6.03 12.21
N ARG A 8 9.38 -4.74 11.87
CA ARG A 8 9.56 -3.64 12.83
C ARG A 8 8.27 -3.30 13.58
N SER A 9 7.11 -3.74 13.08
CA SER A 9 5.79 -3.45 13.63
C SER A 9 4.81 -4.59 13.30
N ASP A 10 3.86 -4.81 14.19
CA ASP A 10 2.71 -5.69 13.95
C ASP A 10 1.80 -5.09 12.88
N ARG A 11 1.09 -5.96 12.15
CA ARG A 11 0.19 -5.54 11.07
C ARG A 11 -1.26 -5.74 11.45
N ILE A 12 -2.05 -4.69 11.24
CA ILE A 12 -3.50 -4.71 11.34
C ILE A 12 -4.05 -5.30 10.03
N ALA A 13 -4.87 -6.34 10.16
CA ALA A 13 -5.50 -7.05 9.05
C ALA A 13 -6.87 -6.44 8.70
N GLU A 14 -6.87 -5.15 8.40
CA GLU A 14 -8.05 -4.43 7.93
C GLU A 14 -7.89 -3.90 6.50
N ASN A 15 -9.04 -3.75 5.84
CA ASN A 15 -9.10 -3.30 4.45
C ASN A 15 -9.36 -1.79 4.37
N LEU A 16 -8.51 -1.07 3.64
CA LEU A 16 -8.72 0.35 3.32
C LEU A 16 -8.84 0.55 1.81
N ASP A 17 -9.85 1.30 1.39
CA ASP A 17 -9.95 1.77 0.01
C ASP A 17 -8.74 2.65 -0.31
N ALA A 18 -8.05 2.36 -1.41
CA ALA A 18 -6.88 3.11 -1.81
C ALA A 18 -6.77 3.31 -3.32
N GLU A 19 -6.02 4.33 -3.69
CA GLU A 19 -5.56 4.55 -5.05
C GLU A 19 -4.09 4.96 -5.02
N ILE A 20 -3.33 4.51 -6.01
CA ILE A 20 -1.97 4.97 -6.24
C ILE A 20 -1.90 5.77 -7.54
N ILE A 21 -1.01 6.75 -7.57
CA ILE A 21 -0.73 7.54 -8.78
C ILE A 21 0.72 7.28 -9.19
N SER A 22 0.91 6.83 -10.43
CA SER A 22 2.23 6.63 -11.02
C SER A 22 2.19 6.86 -12.53
N GLY A 23 3.16 7.61 -13.06
CA GLY A 23 3.26 7.90 -14.50
C GLY A 23 2.00 8.51 -15.11
N GLY A 24 1.27 9.35 -14.36
CA GLY A 24 0.01 9.96 -14.79
C GLY A 24 -1.21 9.02 -14.81
N LYS A 25 -1.04 7.75 -14.42
CA LYS A 25 -2.15 6.79 -14.27
C LYS A 25 -2.52 6.61 -12.80
N THR A 26 -3.81 6.41 -12.56
CA THR A 26 -4.36 6.08 -11.25
C THR A 26 -4.79 4.63 -11.22
N TYR A 27 -4.37 3.89 -10.20
CA TYR A 27 -4.77 2.51 -9.98
C TYR A 27 -5.53 2.40 -8.66
N LYS A 28 -6.80 2.02 -8.75
CA LYS A 28 -7.63 1.73 -7.56
C LYS A 28 -7.28 0.36 -7.01
N GLY A 29 -7.41 0.21 -5.71
CA GLY A 29 -7.20 -1.06 -5.03
C GLY A 29 -7.56 -0.99 -3.55
N ILE A 30 -7.16 -2.05 -2.85
CA ILE A 30 -7.43 -2.23 -1.44
C ILE A 30 -6.09 -2.45 -0.73
N VAL A 31 -5.84 -1.67 0.31
CA VAL A 31 -4.80 -2.01 1.29
C VAL A 31 -5.36 -3.16 2.11
N MET A 32 -4.70 -4.32 2.06
CA MET A 32 -5.16 -5.57 2.70
C MET A 32 -4.64 -5.74 4.12
N ASN A 33 -3.53 -5.07 4.44
CA ASN A 33 -3.01 -4.92 5.80
C ASN A 33 -2.01 -3.77 5.86
N PHE A 34 -1.84 -3.22 7.06
CA PHE A 34 -0.97 -2.06 7.28
C PHE A 34 -0.42 -2.03 8.71
N SER A 35 0.55 -1.15 8.92
CA SER A 35 1.27 -0.87 10.16
C SER A 35 1.79 0.56 10.07
N GLU A 36 2.31 1.13 11.16
CA GLU A 36 2.84 2.51 11.16
C GLU A 36 3.86 2.78 10.04
N ALA A 37 4.70 1.78 9.73
CA ALA A 37 5.82 1.93 8.80
C ALA A 37 5.57 1.29 7.41
N GLY A 38 4.48 0.56 7.19
CA GLY A 38 4.33 -0.18 5.94
C GLY A 38 2.97 -0.78 5.71
N LEU A 39 2.68 -1.04 4.43
CA LEU A 39 1.38 -1.52 3.99
C LEU A 39 1.49 -2.50 2.81
N TYR A 40 0.45 -3.30 2.62
CA TYR A 40 0.27 -4.21 1.51
C TYR A 40 -0.99 -3.86 0.73
N MET A 41 -0.87 -3.64 -0.58
CA MET A 41 -1.98 -3.29 -1.46
C MET A 41 -2.15 -4.29 -2.60
N VAL A 42 -3.41 -4.54 -2.98
CA VAL A 42 -3.81 -5.25 -4.20
C VAL A 42 -4.65 -4.32 -5.06
N THR A 43 -4.35 -4.22 -6.36
CA THR A 43 -5.11 -3.38 -7.30
C THR A 43 -6.24 -4.12 -7.99
N ALA A 44 -7.25 -3.35 -8.39
CA ALA A 44 -8.22 -3.80 -9.37
C ALA A 44 -7.53 -4.04 -10.74
N THR A 45 -8.15 -4.86 -11.58
CA THR A 45 -7.65 -5.12 -12.93
C THR A 45 -7.63 -3.82 -13.74
N ALA A 46 -6.46 -3.50 -14.30
CA ALA A 46 -6.24 -2.38 -15.21
C ALA A 46 -5.96 -2.90 -16.63
N THR A 47 -6.17 -2.04 -17.63
CA THR A 47 -5.88 -2.37 -19.04
C THR A 47 -4.38 -2.42 -19.33
N SER A 48 -3.58 -1.70 -18.54
CA SER A 48 -2.13 -1.63 -18.67
C SER A 48 -1.53 -1.22 -17.33
N ILE A 49 -0.23 -1.45 -17.17
CA ILE A 49 0.53 -1.00 -16.02
C ILE A 49 1.73 -0.16 -16.50
N VAL A 50 2.08 0.87 -15.74
CA VAL A 50 3.36 1.57 -15.91
C VAL A 50 4.46 0.80 -15.19
N ASP A 51 5.72 1.00 -15.56
CA ASP A 51 6.85 0.33 -14.92
C ASP A 51 6.99 0.76 -13.46
N ILE A 52 6.34 0.00 -12.57
CA ILE A 52 6.50 0.06 -11.12
C ILE A 52 7.49 -1.02 -10.74
N THR A 53 8.61 -0.60 -10.16
CA THR A 53 9.68 -1.49 -9.71
C THR A 53 9.97 -1.27 -8.23
N PRO A 54 10.66 -2.20 -7.55
CA PRO A 54 11.21 -1.92 -6.23
C PRO A 54 11.99 -0.60 -6.22
N SER A 55 11.92 0.12 -5.10
CA SER A 55 12.42 1.48 -4.89
C SER A 55 11.71 2.60 -5.66
N THR A 56 10.66 2.29 -6.42
CA THR A 56 9.77 3.32 -6.97
C THR A 56 9.06 4.05 -5.83
N LEU A 57 9.07 5.38 -5.89
CA LEU A 57 8.30 6.23 -5.00
C LEU A 57 6.88 6.42 -5.53
N ILE A 58 5.89 6.17 -4.68
CA ILE A 58 4.47 6.23 -5.03
C ILE A 58 3.74 7.14 -4.05
N GLU A 59 2.85 8.00 -4.57
CA GLU A 59 1.80 8.63 -3.76
C GLU A 59 0.63 7.65 -3.67
N LEU A 60 0.40 7.11 -2.47
CA LEU A 60 -0.77 6.33 -2.14
C LEU A 60 -1.78 7.22 -1.43
N LYS A 61 -3.02 7.22 -1.90
CA LYS A 61 -4.14 7.85 -1.20
C LYS A 61 -5.02 6.75 -0.63
N CYS A 62 -5.27 6.76 0.67
CA CYS A 62 -6.21 5.83 1.29
C CYS A 62 -7.30 6.57 2.05
N LYS A 63 -8.44 5.90 2.16
CA LYS A 63 -9.57 6.31 3.00
C LYS A 63 -9.46 5.58 4.32
N LEU A 64 -9.26 6.31 5.41
CA LEU A 64 -9.26 5.78 6.78
C LEU A 64 -10.67 5.31 7.16
N SER A 65 -10.79 4.52 8.24
CA SER A 65 -12.10 4.02 8.72
C SER A 65 -13.07 5.16 9.07
N SER A 66 -12.55 6.32 9.50
CA SER A 66 -13.31 7.56 9.73
C SER A 66 -13.91 8.18 8.46
N GLY A 67 -13.55 7.66 7.27
CA GLY A 67 -13.92 8.20 5.97
C GLY A 67 -13.00 9.30 5.45
N LYS A 68 -12.06 9.79 6.27
CA LYS A 68 -11.08 10.80 5.86
C LYS A 68 -10.08 10.23 4.87
N LYS A 69 -9.69 11.04 3.89
CA LYS A 69 -8.67 10.68 2.89
C LYS A 69 -7.33 11.25 3.27
N ILE A 70 -6.31 10.40 3.31
CA ILE A 70 -4.93 10.79 3.58
C ILE A 70 -4.03 10.40 2.41
N LYS A 71 -2.94 11.14 2.25
CA LYS A 71 -1.88 10.85 1.29
C LYS A 71 -0.65 10.33 2.03
N LEU A 72 -0.11 9.21 1.57
CA LEU A 72 1.08 8.58 2.08
C LEU A 72 2.12 8.54 0.96
N ARG A 73 3.34 8.99 1.27
CA ARG A 73 4.49 8.82 0.39
C ARG A 73 5.11 7.47 0.70
N CYS A 74 5.18 6.60 -0.30
CA CYS A 74 5.58 5.23 -0.11
C CYS A 74 6.75 4.85 -1.02
N GLU A 75 7.63 3.97 -0.55
CA GLU A 75 8.61 3.29 -1.38
C GLU A 75 8.18 1.83 -1.57
N VAL A 76 8.12 1.39 -2.83
CA VAL A 76 7.84 0.00 -3.18
C VAL A 76 9.00 -0.89 -2.73
N LYS A 77 8.74 -1.90 -1.90
CA LYS A 77 9.75 -2.88 -1.47
C LYS A 77 9.72 -4.17 -2.26
N TRP A 78 8.52 -4.56 -2.69
CA TRP A 78 8.33 -5.68 -3.60
C TRP A 78 7.06 -5.45 -4.40
N PHE A 79 7.02 -6.07 -5.58
CA PHE A 79 5.99 -5.85 -6.57
C PHE A 79 5.73 -7.16 -7.34
N GLN A 80 4.45 -7.50 -7.55
CA GLN A 80 4.04 -8.70 -8.27
C GLN A 80 2.86 -8.40 -9.20
N THR A 81 2.90 -8.92 -10.43
CA THR A 81 1.83 -8.78 -11.41
C THR A 81 1.12 -10.10 -11.65
N LYS A 82 -0.17 -10.01 -11.98
CA LYS A 82 -0.98 -11.10 -12.47
C LYS A 82 -1.64 -10.67 -13.78
N MET A 83 -1.19 -11.25 -14.88
CA MET A 83 -1.77 -11.02 -16.20
C MET A 83 -2.88 -12.02 -16.49
N SER A 84 -3.94 -11.56 -17.16
CA SER A 84 -5.08 -12.37 -17.59
C SER A 84 -5.64 -11.85 -18.92
N SER A 85 -6.55 -12.61 -19.54
CA SER A 85 -7.32 -12.16 -20.71
C SER A 85 -8.16 -10.89 -20.46
N HIS A 86 -8.42 -10.56 -19.19
CA HIS A 86 -9.23 -9.41 -18.79
C HIS A 86 -8.39 -8.18 -18.39
N GLY A 87 -7.06 -8.28 -18.47
CA GLY A 87 -6.12 -7.22 -18.11
C GLY A 87 -5.11 -7.65 -17.05
N VAL A 88 -4.45 -6.67 -16.44
CA VAL A 88 -3.40 -6.85 -15.44
C VAL A 88 -3.86 -6.35 -14.08
N SER A 89 -3.76 -7.18 -13.05
CA SER A 89 -3.79 -6.74 -11.66
C SER A 89 -2.40 -6.91 -11.05
N PHE A 90 -2.14 -6.21 -9.95
CA PHE A 90 -0.86 -6.31 -9.28
C PHE A 90 -1.01 -6.09 -7.79
N SER A 91 0.02 -6.52 -7.07
CA SER A 91 0.10 -6.37 -5.63
C SER A 91 1.49 -5.91 -5.23
N MET A 92 1.57 -5.16 -4.14
CA MET A 92 2.83 -4.58 -3.70
C MET A 92 2.87 -4.39 -2.20
N GLY A 93 4.06 -4.60 -1.64
CA GLY A 93 4.41 -4.18 -0.30
C GLY A 93 5.19 -2.89 -0.35
N MET A 94 4.81 -1.94 0.50
CA MET A 94 5.39 -0.62 0.56
C MET A 94 5.84 -0.26 1.96
N GLU A 95 6.93 0.49 2.05
CA GLU A 95 7.34 1.23 3.26
C GLU A 95 6.78 2.65 3.17
N ILE A 96 6.24 3.16 4.27
CA ILE A 96 5.72 4.52 4.38
C ILE A 96 6.88 5.42 4.79
N LEU A 97 7.19 6.40 3.94
CA LEU A 97 8.24 7.38 4.21
C LEU A 97 7.66 8.55 5.00
N ASN A 98 8.19 8.78 6.21
CA ASN A 98 7.75 9.85 7.10
C ASN A 98 6.22 9.83 7.30
N PRO A 99 5.66 8.79 7.96
CA PRO A 99 4.22 8.64 8.13
C PRO A 99 3.64 9.91 8.79
N PRO A 100 2.58 10.52 8.23
CA PRO A 100 1.96 11.68 8.83
C PRO A 100 1.41 11.33 10.22
N LYS A 101 1.48 12.27 11.17
CA LYS A 101 0.98 12.05 12.55
C LYS A 101 -0.44 11.51 12.60
N GLU A 102 -1.29 12.01 11.70
CA GLU A 102 -2.68 11.54 11.58
C GLU A 102 -2.77 10.04 11.24
N TYR A 103 -1.91 9.54 10.34
CA TYR A 103 -1.88 8.12 10.01
C TYR A 103 -1.39 7.29 11.20
N VAL A 104 -0.34 7.77 11.89
CA VAL A 104 0.21 7.10 13.06
C VAL A 104 -0.86 6.97 14.15
N SER A 105 -1.53 8.06 14.50
CA SER A 105 -2.61 8.03 15.50
C SER A 105 -3.77 7.10 15.11
N PHE A 106 -4.13 7.06 13.82
CA PHE A 106 -5.11 6.11 13.32
C PHE A 106 -4.66 4.65 13.51
N VAL A 107 -3.39 4.34 13.27
CA VAL A 107 -2.83 2.99 13.49
C VAL A 107 -2.80 2.64 14.98
N GLU A 108 -2.38 3.58 15.83
CA GLU A 108 -2.36 3.39 17.30
C GLU A 108 -3.75 3.11 17.87
N GLU A 109 -4.82 3.72 17.33
CA GLU A 109 -6.22 3.46 17.73
C GLU A 109 -6.72 2.05 17.40
N MET A 110 -5.99 1.29 16.57
CA MET A 110 -6.35 -0.05 16.10
C MET A 110 -5.53 -1.18 16.75
N ILE A 111 -4.61 -0.85 17.66
CA ILE A 111 -3.79 -1.81 18.43
C ILE A 111 -4.34 -1.90 19.85
#